data_AF-A0A2D3TCU4-F1
#
_entry.id   AF-A0A2D3TCU4-F1
#
_cell.length_a   1.000
_cell.length_b   1.000
_cell.length_c   1.000
_cell.angle_alpha   90.00
_cell.angle_beta   90.00
_cell.angle_gamma   90.00
#
_symmetry.space_group_name_H-M   'P 1'
#
loop_
_entity.id
_entity.type
_entity.pdbx_description
1 polymer ?
#
loop_
_entity_poly.entity_id
_entity_poly.type
_entity_poly.pdbx_seq_one_letter_code
_entity_poly.pdbx_strand_id
1 'polypeptide(L)'
;MQDITELYCLMDDFCKKFKPILNAKRLTDGAKKRIRASSLSLAELMTLVILFHQIRYRQFKSFYLHHVCQHLRREFPTLPSYFTLY
;
A
#
# COMPACT_ATOMS: atom_id res chain seq x y z
N MET A 1 -19.01 -5.23 -8.27
CA MET A 1 -17.62 -4.82 -8.54
C MET A 1 -17.39 -3.63 -7.64
N GLN A 2 -16.71 -3.80 -6.50
CA GLN A 2 -16.39 -2.66 -5.63
C GLN A 2 -15.41 -1.79 -6.40
N ASP A 3 -15.70 -0.50 -6.51
CA ASP A 3 -14.86 0.45 -7.21
C ASP A 3 -13.51 0.54 -6.48
N ILE A 4 -12.40 0.47 -7.22
CA ILE A 4 -11.06 0.59 -6.63
C ILE A 4 -10.90 1.94 -5.93
N THR A 5 -11.56 2.98 -6.46
CA THR A 5 -11.57 4.31 -5.85
C THR A 5 -12.28 4.28 -4.50
N GLU A 6 -13.41 3.58 -4.38
CA GLU A 6 -14.14 3.43 -3.11
C GLU A 6 -13.30 2.67 -2.08
N LEU A 7 -12.68 1.56 -2.50
CA LEU A 7 -11.76 0.80 -1.63
C LEU A 7 -10.59 1.68 -1.17
N TYR A 8 -10.01 2.46 -2.08
CA TYR A 8 -8.91 3.36 -1.74
C TYR A 8 -9.34 4.45 -0.76
N CYS A 9 -10.50 5.08 -0.96
CA CYS A 9 -11.04 6.07 -0.03
C CYS A 9 -11.22 5.50 1.38
N LEU A 10 -11.76 4.28 1.49
CA LEU A 10 -11.90 3.59 2.78
C LEU A 10 -10.54 3.33 3.44
N MET A 11 -9.55 2.90 2.66
CA MET A 11 -8.19 2.64 3.16
C MET A 11 -7.48 3.93 3.57
N ASP A 12 -7.67 5.02 2.85
CA ASP A 12 -7.06 6.31 3.16
C ASP A 12 -7.62 6.88 4.47
N ASP A 13 -8.94 6.85 4.65
CA ASP A 13 -9.59 7.28 5.89
C ASP A 13 -9.21 6.40 7.10
N PHE A 14 -9.09 5.09 6.88
CA PHE A 14 -8.56 4.18 7.89
C PHE A 14 -7.11 4.55 8.24
N CYS A 15 -6.24 4.74 7.25
CA CYS A 15 -4.84 5.08 7.47
C CYS A 15 -4.66 6.43 8.18
N LYS A 16 -5.49 7.43 7.88
CA LYS A 16 -5.48 8.73 8.58
C LYS A 16 -5.77 8.57 10.08
N LYS A 17 -6.73 7.71 10.44
CA LYS A 17 -7.08 7.42 11.84
C LYS A 17 -6.03 6.52 12.52
N PHE A 18 -5.45 5.58 11.78
CA PHE A 18 -4.52 4.59 12.32
C PHE A 18 -3.09 5.11 12.49
N LYS A 19 -2.59 5.94 11.57
CA LYS A 19 -1.25 6.55 11.62
C LYS A 19 -0.89 7.19 12.97
N PRO A 20 -1.72 8.06 13.60
CA PRO A 20 -1.37 8.67 14.88
C PRO A 20 -1.27 7.63 16.00
N ILE A 21 -2.16 6.63 16.02
CA ILE A 21 -2.15 5.54 17.01
C ILE A 21 -0.88 4.70 16.85
N LEU A 22 -0.53 4.36 15.61
CA LEU A 22 0.69 3.62 15.28
C LEU A 22 1.93 4.40 15.71
N ASN A 23 1.98 5.70 15.44
CA ASN A 23 3.09 6.55 15.84
C ASN A 23 3.20 6.69 17.36
N ALA A 24 2.08 6.77 18.07
CA ALA A 24 2.06 6.83 19.54
C ALA A 24 2.53 5.52 20.19
N LYS A 25 2.25 4.37 19.56
CA LYS A 25 2.66 3.03 20.04
C LYS A 25 4.05 2.60 19.57
N ARG A 26 4.72 3.39 18.71
CA ARG A 26 6.07 3.08 18.24
C ARG A 26 7.07 3.29 19.38
N LEU A 27 7.73 2.21 19.79
CA LEU A 27 8.87 2.28 20.70
C LEU A 27 9.98 3.10 20.04
N THR A 28 10.27 4.28 20.62
CA THR A 28 11.39 5.12 20.18
C THR A 28 12.67 4.62 20.83
N ASP A 29 13.52 3.98 20.05
CA ASP A 29 14.81 3.41 20.48
C ASP A 29 15.90 4.47 20.78
N GLY A 30 15.50 5.73 21.05
CA GLY A 30 16.40 6.88 21.25
C GLY A 30 17.21 7.34 20.02
N ALA A 31 17.45 6.45 19.06
CA ALA A 31 18.16 6.73 17.81
C ALA A 31 17.25 7.47 16.82
N LYS A 32 17.74 8.59 16.28
CA LYS A 32 17.11 9.30 15.15
C LYS A 32 17.13 8.39 13.92
N LYS A 33 16.08 7.59 13.72
CA LYS A 33 15.89 6.82 12.48
C LYS A 33 15.41 7.75 11.37
N ARG A 34 16.14 7.78 10.26
CA ARG A 34 15.76 8.54 9.07
C ARG A 34 14.41 8.04 8.55
N ILE A 35 13.41 8.91 8.52
CA ILE A 35 12.11 8.61 7.89
C ILE A 35 12.26 8.92 6.40
N ARG A 36 12.39 7.89 5.56
CA ARG A 36 12.29 8.06 4.10
C ARG A 36 10.82 8.01 3.71
N ALA A 37 10.39 8.98 2.91
CA ALA A 37 9.11 8.86 2.22
C ALA A 37 9.21 7.66 1.27
N SER A 38 8.39 6.65 1.51
CA SER A 38 8.15 5.58 0.53
C SER A 38 7.45 6.19 -0.69
N SER A 39 7.76 5.71 -1.89
CA SER A 39 7.03 6.11 -3.11
C SER A 39 5.57 5.67 -3.10
N LEU A 40 5.23 4.74 -2.19
CA LEU A 40 3.92 4.17 -1.99
C LEU A 40 3.47 4.42 -0.55
N SER A 41 2.31 5.07 -0.40
CA SER A 41 1.68 5.40 0.87
C SER A 41 1.07 4.17 1.53
N LEU A 42 0.85 4.25 2.84
CA LEU A 42 0.25 3.14 3.58
C LEU A 42 -1.15 2.76 3.04
N ALA A 43 -1.94 3.74 2.61
CA ALA A 43 -3.28 3.50 2.06
C ALA A 43 -3.22 2.73 0.74
N GLU A 44 -2.31 3.11 -0.16
CA GLU A 44 -2.07 2.40 -1.42
C GLU A 44 -1.62 0.96 -1.15
N LEU A 45 -0.74 0.74 -0.17
CA LEU A 45 -0.27 -0.61 0.19
C LEU A 45 -1.40 -1.48 0.70
N MET A 46 -2.22 -0.94 1.60
CA MET A 46 -3.38 -1.66 2.14
C MET A 46 -4.39 -2.01 1.04
N THR A 47 -4.62 -1.08 0.11
CA THR A 47 -5.49 -1.29 -1.05
C THR A 47 -4.97 -2.42 -1.93
N LEU A 48 -3.66 -2.45 -2.23
CA LEU A 48 -3.03 -3.52 -3.01
C LEU A 48 -3.13 -4.89 -2.32
N VAL A 49 -2.96 -4.95 -0.99
CA VAL A 49 -3.09 -6.19 -0.21
C VAL A 49 -4.52 -6.72 -0.26
N ILE A 50 -5.52 -5.86 -0.11
CA ILE A 50 -6.92 -6.27 -0.16
C ILE A 50 -7.29 -6.76 -1.56
N LEU A 51 -6.89 -6.04 -2.61
CA LEU A 51 -7.09 -6.46 -3.99
C LEU A 51 -6.44 -7.81 -4.28
N PHE A 52 -5.22 -8.03 -3.78
CA PHE A 52 -4.52 -9.31 -3.91
C PHE A 52 -5.35 -10.46 -3.31
N HIS A 53 -5.90 -10.26 -2.11
CA HIS A 53 -6.74 -11.26 -1.45
C HIS A 53 -8.09 -11.46 -2.15
N GLN A 54 -8.74 -10.38 -2.61
CA GLN A 54 -10.03 -10.46 -3.30
C GLN A 54 -9.93 -11.20 -4.64
N ILE A 55 -8.87 -10.95 -5.40
CA ILE A 55 -8.65 -11.59 -6.72
C ILE A 55 -8.05 -13.00 -6.57
N ARG A 56 -7.61 -13.37 -5.36
CA ARG A 56 -7.11 -14.71 -5.00
C ARG A 56 -5.93 -15.17 -5.87
N TYR A 57 -5.02 -14.26 -6.20
CA TYR A 57 -3.79 -14.63 -6.87
C TYR A 57 -2.95 -15.55 -5.98
N ARG A 58 -2.32 -16.56 -6.58
CA ARG A 58 -1.44 -17.49 -5.85
C ARG A 58 -0.12 -16.84 -5.41
N GLN A 59 0.39 -15.88 -6.18
CA GLN A 59 1.70 -15.27 -5.96
C GLN A 59 1.60 -13.74 -6.07
N PHE A 60 2.09 -13.04 -5.05
CA PHE A 60 2.08 -11.57 -5.02
C PHE A 60 2.87 -10.96 -6.18
N LYS A 61 4.00 -11.57 -6.55
CA LYS A 61 4.80 -11.14 -7.72
C LYS A 61 3.99 -11.14 -9.01
N SER A 62 3.19 -12.18 -9.25
CA SER A 62 2.37 -12.27 -10.46
C SER A 62 1.23 -11.26 -10.45
N PHE A 63 0.58 -11.09 -9.31
CA PHE A 63 -0.41 -10.03 -9.09
C PHE A 63 0.19 -8.64 -9.38
N TYR A 64 1.34 -8.33 -8.81
CA TYR A 64 1.97 -7.02 -8.96
C TYR A 64 2.36 -6.73 -10.41
N LEU A 65 3.05 -7.68 -11.07
CA LEU A 65 3.57 -7.46 -12.42
C LEU A 65 2.51 -7.51 -13.51
N HIS A 66 1.54 -8.43 -13.41
CA HIS A 66 0.56 -8.66 -14.48
C HIS A 66 -0.76 -7.95 -14.24
N HIS A 67 -1.17 -7.73 -12.99
CA HIS A 67 -2.42 -7.04 -12.68
C HIS A 67 -2.16 -5.56 -12.38
N VAL A 68 -1.39 -5.26 -11.35
CA VAL A 68 -1.21 -3.88 -10.85
C VAL A 68 -0.46 -3.01 -11.85
N CYS A 69 0.71 -3.44 -12.32
CA CYS A 69 1.53 -2.67 -13.26
C CYS A 69 0.87 -2.45 -14.63
N GLN A 70 -0.03 -3.35 -15.05
CA GLN A 70 -0.68 -3.28 -16.37
C GLN A 70 -2.03 -2.55 -16.32
N HIS A 71 -2.88 -2.86 -15.34
CA HIS A 71 -4.25 -2.38 -15.28
C HIS A 71 -4.45 -1.20 -14.32
N LEU A 72 -3.61 -1.08 -13.29
CA LEU A 72 -3.76 -0.09 -12.22
C LEU A 72 -2.68 1.01 -12.25
N ARG A 73 -1.87 1.07 -13.30
CA ARG A 73 -0.83 2.09 -13.50
C ARG A 73 -1.36 3.52 -13.43
N ARG A 74 -2.60 3.72 -13.90
CA ARG A 74 -3.26 5.03 -13.92
C ARG A 74 -3.67 5.49 -12.52
N GLU A 75 -4.14 4.55 -11.71
CA GLU A 75 -4.54 4.80 -10.31
C GLU A 75 -3.31 4.93 -9.39
N PHE A 76 -2.22 4.22 -9.70
CA PHE A 76 -0.97 4.27 -8.95
C PHE A 76 0.21 4.67 -9.86
N PRO A 77 0.37 5.98 -10.16
CA PRO A 77 1.41 6.45 -11.07
C PRO A 77 2.83 6.27 -10.51
N THR A 78 3.00 6.27 -9.18
CA THR A 78 4.31 6.20 -8.49
C THR A 78 4.63 4.80 -7.94
N LEU A 79 4.12 3.75 -8.57
CA LEU A 79 4.41 2.36 -8.18
C LEU A 79 5.93 2.08 -8.23
N PRO A 80 6.53 1.63 -7.12
CA PRO A 80 7.92 1.18 -7.11
C PRO A 80 8.10 -0.08 -7.98
N SER A 81 9.33 -0.39 -8.37
CA SER A 81 9.61 -1.71 -8.97
C SER A 81 9.37 -2.81 -7.93
N TYR A 82 8.99 -4.02 -8.38
CA TYR A 82 8.87 -5.18 -7.50
C TYR A 82 10.17 -5.44 -6.71
N PHE A 83 11.34 -5.24 -7.35
CA PHE A 83 12.64 -5.38 -6.70
C PHE A 83 12.93 -4.32 -5.63
N THR A 84 12.20 -3.20 -5.63
CA THR A 84 12.32 -2.13 -4.64
C THR A 84 11.35 -2.32 -3.47
N LEU A 85 10.35 -3.19 -3.61
CA LEU A 85 9.39 -3.55 -2.56
C LEU A 85 9.89 -4.64 -1.61
N TYR A 86 11.00 -5.30 -1.94
CA TYR A 86 11.66 -6.34 -1.14
C TYR A 86 12.94 -5.78 -0.52
#